data_AF-A0A545UE63-F1
#
_entry.id   AF-A0A545UE63-F1
#
_cell.length_a   1.000
_cell.length_b   1.000
_cell.length_c   1.000
_cell.angle_alpha   90.00
_cell.angle_beta   90.00
_cell.angle_gamma   90.00
#
_symmetry.space_group_name_H-M   'P 1'
#
loop_
_entity.id
_entity.type
_entity.pdbx_description
1 polymer ?
#
loop_
_entity_poly.entity_id
_entity_poly.type
_entity_poly.pdbx_seq_one_letter_code
_entity_poly.pdbx_strand_id
1 'polypeptide(L)'
;MSRTVGGNGSSPKRVSKAEVSRVLKDGLQLNNDLRVNGLSGLSSFRRSKAKMQTREQTRLVAKYDAQHSRVQAVDAKLSANIDTISGLRMETNRAGEPREACDERTWTVKGRIYDRKGCPVAGAEVAVYDESGKPVSQVAPTHSDKQGRYQISYSASKERIDQVLREDGHSSTGGGGRDSKKSAAAGKRAKRSAKGDQDSDNLASGSGLRINTNVSDNADDVDSSAQLQINTRRETAVFVRALVAPDGKQDDPLCADSTLMVPKIGNCNYRDLIFDTDRAAGLVSDIDKNRRASRYLGNSATRELHDLKNEKGTCQIDEIRGDHCVRFKSIKESESFGYDFCAYCFGRERSKR
;
A
#
# COMPACT_ATOMS: atom_id res chain seq x y z
N MET A 1 -51.14 -45.24 17.66
CA MET A 1 -50.58 -44.17 18.50
C MET A 1 -50.08 -43.04 17.60
N SER A 2 -50.94 -42.05 17.33
CA SER A 2 -50.58 -40.87 16.50
C SER A 2 -49.91 -39.82 17.38
N ARG A 3 -48.62 -39.58 17.16
CA ARG A 3 -47.93 -38.42 17.75
C ARG A 3 -48.23 -37.20 16.89
N THR A 4 -49.08 -36.33 17.40
CA THR A 4 -49.25 -34.96 16.91
C THR A 4 -47.95 -34.21 17.15
N VAL A 5 -47.21 -33.94 16.07
CA VAL A 5 -46.07 -33.02 16.08
C VAL A 5 -46.65 -31.61 16.20
N GLY A 6 -46.69 -31.09 17.43
CA GLY A 6 -47.02 -29.70 17.69
C GLY A 6 -45.95 -28.80 17.07
N GLY A 7 -46.25 -28.23 15.91
CA GLY A 7 -45.41 -27.23 15.28
C GLY A 7 -45.38 -25.97 16.14
N ASN A 8 -44.35 -25.83 16.98
CA ASN A 8 -44.02 -24.57 17.63
C ASN A 8 -43.62 -23.57 16.55
N GLY A 9 -44.61 -22.81 16.06
CA GLY A 9 -44.43 -21.71 15.12
C GLY A 9 -43.69 -20.54 15.77
N SER A 10 -42.39 -20.70 16.03
CA SER A 10 -41.51 -19.60 16.39
C SER A 10 -41.49 -18.63 15.22
N SER A 11 -42.04 -17.43 15.42
CA SER A 11 -41.88 -16.34 14.47
C SER A 11 -40.37 -16.12 14.20
N PRO A 12 -39.96 -15.85 12.95
CA PRO A 12 -38.55 -15.57 12.66
C PRO A 12 -38.09 -14.38 13.51
N LYS A 13 -37.02 -14.57 14.29
CA LYS A 13 -36.43 -13.50 15.10
C LYS A 13 -35.95 -12.40 14.16
N ARG A 14 -36.39 -11.16 14.39
CA ARG A 14 -35.90 -9.99 13.67
C ARG A 14 -34.48 -9.67 14.16
N VAL A 15 -33.48 -9.83 13.30
CA VAL A 15 -32.09 -9.43 13.60
C VAL A 15 -31.97 -7.92 13.38
N SER A 16 -31.46 -7.20 14.37
CA SER A 16 -31.27 -5.75 14.26
C SER A 16 -30.04 -5.42 13.41
N LYS A 17 -30.02 -4.25 12.74
CA LYS A 17 -28.82 -3.77 12.03
C LYS A 17 -27.60 -3.66 12.95
N ALA A 18 -27.82 -3.28 14.21
CA ALA A 18 -26.77 -3.20 15.22
C ALA A 18 -26.16 -4.57 15.53
N GLU A 19 -26.99 -5.61 15.62
CA GLU A 19 -26.54 -6.98 15.83
C GLU A 19 -25.73 -7.50 14.65
N VAL A 20 -26.19 -7.28 13.42
CA VAL A 20 -25.42 -7.62 12.21
C VAL A 20 -24.07 -6.90 12.19
N SER A 21 -24.06 -5.59 12.47
CA SER A 21 -22.82 -4.80 12.52
C SER A 21 -21.83 -5.33 13.56
N ARG A 22 -22.32 -5.70 14.75
CA ARG A 22 -21.50 -6.29 15.81
C ARG A 22 -20.91 -7.63 15.37
N VAL A 23 -21.73 -8.56 14.88
CA VAL A 23 -21.27 -9.88 14.43
C VAL A 23 -20.22 -9.76 13.32
N LEU A 24 -20.41 -8.83 12.38
CA LEU A 24 -19.42 -8.57 11.33
C LEU A 24 -18.12 -8.00 11.88
N LYS A 25 -18.16 -7.05 12.83
CA LYS A 25 -16.97 -6.49 13.47
C LYS A 25 -16.19 -7.57 14.24
N ASP A 26 -16.88 -8.36 15.04
CA ASP A 26 -16.28 -9.42 15.84
C ASP A 26 -15.67 -10.50 14.94
N GLY A 27 -16.39 -10.90 13.87
CA GLY A 27 -15.89 -11.85 12.89
C GLY A 27 -14.66 -11.35 12.12
N LEU A 28 -14.63 -10.06 11.76
CA LEU A 28 -13.46 -9.45 11.13
C LEU A 28 -12.26 -9.41 12.06
N GLN A 29 -12.47 -9.06 13.34
CA GLN A 29 -11.40 -9.06 14.33
C GLN A 29 -10.83 -10.48 14.54
N LEU A 30 -11.71 -11.47 14.72
CA LEU A 30 -11.29 -12.86 14.87
C LEU A 30 -10.48 -13.36 13.66
N ASN A 31 -10.92 -13.02 12.44
CA ASN A 31 -10.19 -13.37 11.22
C ASN A 31 -8.81 -12.70 11.15
N ASN A 32 -8.70 -11.44 11.58
CA ASN A 32 -7.41 -10.76 11.66
C ASN A 32 -6.49 -11.43 12.69
N ASP A 33 -6.99 -11.79 13.87
CA ASP A 33 -6.21 -12.45 14.92
C ASP A 33 -5.69 -13.81 14.43
N LEU A 34 -6.55 -14.61 13.78
CA LEU A 34 -6.15 -15.88 13.17
C LEU A 34 -5.08 -15.69 12.08
N ARG A 35 -5.21 -14.65 11.24
CA ARG A 35 -4.22 -14.30 10.22
C ARG A 35 -2.88 -13.92 10.85
N VAL A 36 -2.88 -13.05 11.86
CA VAL A 36 -1.67 -12.63 12.59
C VAL A 36 -0.97 -13.85 13.20
N ASN A 37 -1.73 -14.76 13.81
CA ASN A 37 -1.19 -15.99 14.39
C ASN A 37 -0.58 -16.92 13.34
N GLY A 38 -1.29 -17.14 12.22
CA GLY A 38 -0.80 -17.95 11.10
C GLY A 38 0.49 -17.40 10.49
N LEU A 39 0.54 -16.09 10.24
CA LEU A 39 1.73 -15.41 9.72
C LEU A 39 2.91 -15.48 10.70
N SER A 40 2.66 -15.33 12.00
CA SER A 40 3.68 -15.43 13.04
C SER A 40 4.27 -16.83 13.15
N GLY A 41 3.43 -17.86 13.04
CA GLY A 41 3.87 -19.26 12.97
C GLY A 41 4.75 -19.53 11.75
N LEU A 42 4.32 -19.07 10.57
CA LEU A 42 5.09 -19.22 9.33
C LEU A 42 6.43 -18.47 9.40
N SER A 43 6.44 -17.24 9.93
CA SER A 43 7.66 -16.45 10.15
C SER A 43 8.65 -17.18 11.06
N SER A 44 8.15 -17.80 12.15
CA SER A 44 8.97 -18.58 13.07
C SER A 44 9.60 -19.80 12.40
N PHE A 45 8.82 -20.55 11.61
CA PHE A 45 9.34 -21.68 10.81
C PHE A 45 10.43 -21.24 9.82
N ARG A 46 10.20 -20.12 9.11
CA ARG A 46 11.15 -19.57 8.13
C ARG A 46 12.46 -19.13 8.78
N ARG A 47 12.41 -18.51 9.96
CA ARG A 47 13.60 -18.16 10.75
C ARG A 47 14.40 -19.39 11.15
N SER A 48 13.74 -20.47 11.58
CA SER A 48 14.42 -21.75 11.88
C SER A 48 15.11 -22.32 10.64
N LYS A 49 14.44 -22.27 9.47
CA LYS A 49 15.03 -22.67 8.19
C LYS A 49 16.24 -21.82 7.81
N ALA A 50 16.18 -20.50 8.01
CA ALA A 50 17.30 -19.59 7.76
C ALA A 50 18.51 -19.99 8.61
N LYS A 51 18.30 -20.24 9.92
CA LYS A 51 19.38 -20.70 10.82
C LYS A 51 20.02 -22.01 10.34
N MET A 52 19.23 -22.96 9.86
CA MET A 52 19.76 -24.21 9.29
C MET A 52 20.58 -23.96 8.03
N GLN A 53 20.08 -23.11 7.13
CA GLN A 53 20.80 -22.74 5.89
C GLN A 53 22.10 -22.01 6.18
N THR A 54 22.13 -21.11 7.17
CA THR A 54 23.36 -20.42 7.60
C THR A 54 24.41 -21.42 8.09
N ARG A 55 24.03 -22.40 8.92
CA ARG A 55 24.96 -23.45 9.39
C ARG A 55 25.52 -24.28 8.23
N GLU A 56 24.66 -24.66 7.29
CA GLU A 56 25.06 -25.41 6.11
C GLU A 56 25.98 -24.59 5.21
N GLN A 57 25.69 -23.31 5.01
CA GLN A 57 26.54 -22.39 4.27
C GLN A 57 27.93 -22.31 4.91
N THR A 58 28.01 -22.06 6.23
CA THR A 58 29.29 -22.02 6.96
C THR A 58 30.08 -23.33 6.80
N ARG A 59 29.41 -24.49 6.91
CA ARG A 59 30.02 -25.80 6.73
C ARG A 59 30.56 -26.00 5.30
N LEU A 60 29.81 -25.56 4.28
CA LEU A 60 30.21 -25.68 2.88
C LEU A 60 31.35 -24.72 2.53
N VAL A 61 31.35 -23.48 3.04
CA VAL A 61 32.44 -22.52 2.86
C VAL A 61 33.75 -23.09 3.43
N ALA A 62 33.70 -23.67 4.62
CA ALA A 62 34.86 -24.30 5.24
C ALA A 62 35.39 -25.50 4.44
N LYS A 63 34.52 -26.21 3.72
CA LYS A 63 34.87 -27.43 2.97
C LYS A 63 35.33 -27.14 1.54
N TYR A 64 34.70 -26.19 0.86
CA TYR A 64 34.80 -26.04 -0.58
C TYR A 64 35.20 -24.64 -1.04
N ASP A 65 35.41 -23.68 -0.14
CA ASP A 65 35.50 -22.23 -0.41
C ASP A 65 34.15 -21.52 -0.64
N ALA A 66 34.17 -20.18 -0.65
CA ALA A 66 32.99 -19.33 -0.81
C ALA A 66 32.49 -19.19 -2.26
N GLN A 67 33.34 -19.45 -3.25
CA GLN A 67 33.01 -19.33 -4.68
C GLN A 67 32.44 -20.61 -5.26
N HIS A 68 32.52 -21.72 -4.51
CA HIS A 68 31.98 -23.00 -4.93
C HIS A 68 30.46 -22.92 -5.19
N SER A 69 30.01 -23.50 -6.31
CA SER A 69 28.61 -23.46 -6.76
C SER A 69 27.60 -23.90 -5.71
N ARG A 70 27.96 -24.91 -4.88
CA ARG A 70 27.13 -25.35 -3.75
C ARG A 70 26.94 -24.29 -2.66
N VAL A 71 27.95 -23.47 -2.36
CA VAL A 71 27.83 -22.37 -1.40
C VAL A 71 26.90 -21.31 -1.97
N GLN A 72 27.13 -20.89 -3.22
CA GLN A 72 26.28 -19.93 -3.93
C GLN A 72 24.81 -20.38 -3.96
N ALA A 73 24.55 -21.67 -4.17
CA ALA A 73 23.19 -22.23 -4.15
C ALA A 73 22.52 -22.16 -2.77
N VAL A 74 23.28 -22.31 -1.68
CA VAL A 74 22.74 -22.14 -0.31
C VAL A 74 22.56 -20.66 0.00
N ASP A 75 23.48 -19.79 -0.42
CA ASP A 75 23.37 -18.34 -0.28
C ASP A 75 22.12 -17.79 -0.98
N ALA A 76 21.88 -18.17 -2.23
CA ALA A 76 20.67 -17.78 -2.95
C ALA A 76 19.38 -18.20 -2.20
N LYS A 77 19.37 -19.41 -1.63
CA LYS A 77 18.24 -19.91 -0.83
C LYS A 77 18.10 -19.17 0.51
N LEU A 78 19.21 -18.78 1.12
CA LEU A 78 19.22 -18.01 2.36
C LEU A 78 18.70 -16.59 2.10
N SER A 79 19.18 -15.92 1.04
CA SER A 79 18.72 -14.60 0.61
C SER A 79 17.22 -14.58 0.37
N ALA A 80 16.70 -15.49 -0.48
CA ALA A 80 15.27 -15.57 -0.75
C ALA A 80 14.43 -15.85 0.51
N ASN A 81 15.00 -16.61 1.47
CA ASN A 81 14.32 -16.88 2.74
C ASN A 81 14.33 -15.67 3.68
N ILE A 82 15.38 -14.86 3.67
CA ILE A 82 15.45 -13.58 4.39
C ILE A 82 14.39 -12.62 3.83
N ASP A 83 14.30 -12.46 2.50
CA ASP A 83 13.30 -11.62 1.85
C ASP A 83 11.87 -12.06 2.22
N THR A 84 11.63 -13.38 2.24
CA THR A 84 10.37 -13.96 2.69
C THR A 84 10.06 -13.59 4.16
N ILE A 85 11.05 -13.65 5.05
CA ILE A 85 10.87 -13.30 6.47
C ILE A 85 10.51 -11.82 6.62
N SER A 86 11.17 -10.93 5.87
CA SER A 86 10.88 -9.50 5.86
C SER A 86 9.47 -9.23 5.34
N GLY A 87 9.05 -9.88 4.24
CA GLY A 87 7.69 -9.81 3.72
C GLY A 87 6.64 -10.27 4.73
N LEU A 88 6.86 -11.42 5.38
CA LEU A 88 5.96 -11.93 6.41
C LEU A 88 5.83 -10.98 7.61
N ARG A 89 6.93 -10.35 8.03
CA ARG A 89 6.90 -9.37 9.12
C ARG A 89 6.05 -8.15 8.77
N MET A 90 6.20 -7.60 7.57
CA MET A 90 5.38 -6.48 7.09
C MET A 90 3.89 -6.88 7.08
N GLU A 91 3.60 -8.08 6.58
CA GLU A 91 2.22 -8.58 6.51
C GLU A 91 1.62 -8.88 7.90
N THR A 92 2.41 -9.41 8.84
CA THR A 92 1.98 -9.57 10.24
C THR A 92 1.65 -8.21 10.87
N ASN A 93 2.50 -7.20 10.66
CA ASN A 93 2.24 -5.86 11.18
C ASN A 93 0.97 -5.25 10.59
N ARG A 94 0.77 -5.37 9.28
CA ARG A 94 -0.41 -4.90 8.57
C ARG A 94 -1.69 -5.58 9.07
N ALA A 95 -1.65 -6.90 9.24
CA ALA A 95 -2.79 -7.67 9.72
C ALA A 95 -3.14 -7.37 11.19
N GLY A 96 -2.15 -6.99 12.01
CA GLY A 96 -2.33 -6.64 13.41
C GLY A 96 -2.75 -5.19 13.65
N GLU A 97 -2.78 -4.34 12.62
CA GLU A 97 -3.18 -2.94 12.78
C GLU A 97 -4.70 -2.83 12.96
N PRO A 98 -5.18 -2.21 14.05
CA PRO A 98 -6.61 -2.00 14.24
C PRO A 98 -7.21 -1.16 13.11
N ARG A 99 -8.38 -1.58 12.63
CA ARG A 99 -9.22 -0.76 11.76
C ARG A 99 -9.87 0.32 12.60
N GLU A 100 -9.33 1.52 12.53
CA GLU A 100 -9.96 2.70 13.12
C GLU A 100 -11.16 3.10 12.28
N ALA A 101 -12.19 3.63 12.95
CA ALA A 101 -13.30 4.25 12.25
C ALA A 101 -12.84 5.56 11.62
N CYS A 102 -13.17 5.76 10.35
CA CYS A 102 -12.94 7.01 9.67
C CYS A 102 -14.05 7.98 10.05
N ASP A 103 -13.70 9.23 10.33
CA ASP A 103 -14.71 10.28 10.37
C ASP A 103 -15.22 10.50 8.94
N GLU A 104 -16.54 10.57 8.78
CA GLU A 104 -17.25 10.77 7.51
C GLU A 104 -16.83 12.06 6.80
N ARG A 105 -16.15 12.98 7.49
CA ARG A 105 -15.65 14.25 6.93
C ARG A 105 -14.16 14.27 6.66
N THR A 106 -13.46 13.19 6.99
CA THR A 106 -12.01 13.09 6.86
C THR A 106 -11.64 12.03 5.84
N TRP A 107 -10.63 12.34 5.06
CA TRP A 107 -9.84 11.33 4.38
C TRP A 107 -8.59 11.09 5.20
N THR A 108 -8.33 9.85 5.59
CA THR A 108 -7.13 9.50 6.35
C THR A 108 -6.28 8.50 5.57
N VAL A 109 -4.99 8.77 5.47
CA VAL A 109 -4.00 7.79 5.03
C VAL A 109 -3.09 7.46 6.18
N LYS A 110 -2.99 6.18 6.50
CA LYS A 110 -2.07 5.68 7.51
C LYS A 110 -1.25 4.54 6.95
N GLY A 111 -0.15 4.22 7.61
CA GLY A 111 0.58 3.00 7.33
C GLY A 111 1.97 3.04 7.92
N ARG A 112 2.89 2.28 7.35
CA ARG A 112 4.23 2.12 7.91
C ARG A 112 5.31 2.31 6.87
N ILE A 113 6.45 2.81 7.32
CA ILE A 113 7.65 2.98 6.50
C ILE A 113 8.64 1.91 6.92
N TYR A 114 9.10 1.13 5.95
CA TYR A 114 10.09 0.08 6.12
C TYR A 114 11.32 0.37 5.28
N ASP A 115 12.51 -0.02 5.72
CA ASP A 115 13.65 -0.14 4.82
C ASP A 115 13.53 -1.40 3.94
N ARG A 116 14.46 -1.61 3.01
CA ARG A 116 14.53 -2.84 2.20
C ARG A 116 14.66 -4.13 3.01
N LYS A 117 15.15 -4.06 4.25
CA LYS A 117 15.27 -5.20 5.17
C LYS A 117 13.96 -5.48 5.90
N GLY A 118 12.91 -4.68 5.69
CA GLY A 118 11.63 -4.78 6.39
C GLY A 118 11.71 -4.28 7.85
N CYS A 119 12.71 -3.46 8.17
CA CYS A 119 12.83 -2.79 9.46
C CYS A 119 12.11 -1.43 9.40
N PRO A 120 11.36 -1.06 10.46
CA PRO A 120 10.66 0.21 10.48
C PRO A 120 11.64 1.39 10.46
N VAL A 121 11.30 2.44 9.72
CA VAL A 121 12.07 3.68 9.64
C VAL A 121 11.39 4.73 10.51
N ALA A 122 12.05 5.14 11.59
CA ALA A 122 11.56 6.16 12.52
C ALA A 122 12.00 7.57 12.10
N GLY A 123 11.17 8.56 12.39
CA GLY A 123 11.48 9.98 12.15
C GLY A 123 11.49 10.38 10.68
N ALA A 124 11.00 9.53 9.77
CA ALA A 124 10.87 9.89 8.37
C ALA A 124 9.69 10.85 8.20
N GLU A 125 9.90 11.97 7.52
CA GLU A 125 8.85 12.90 7.19
C GLU A 125 7.96 12.31 6.09
N VAL A 126 6.65 12.38 6.23
CA VAL A 126 5.69 11.90 5.25
C VAL A 126 4.80 13.06 4.84
N ALA A 127 4.74 13.30 3.53
CA ALA A 127 3.95 14.38 2.95
C ALA A 127 3.12 13.86 1.77
N VAL A 128 2.03 14.58 1.49
CA VAL A 128 1.14 14.32 0.35
C VAL A 128 1.50 15.28 -0.76
N TYR A 129 1.63 14.74 -1.97
CA TYR A 129 1.97 15.48 -3.17
C TYR A 129 0.85 15.34 -4.21
N ASP A 130 0.62 16.38 -5.00
CA ASP A 130 -0.29 16.34 -6.14
C ASP A 130 0.34 15.63 -7.36
N GLU A 131 -0.44 15.49 -8.43
CA GLU A 131 0.00 14.93 -9.71
C GLU A 131 1.22 15.64 -10.32
N SER A 132 1.43 16.91 -10.00
CA SER A 132 2.56 17.71 -10.46
C SER A 132 3.82 17.56 -9.59
N GLY A 133 3.73 16.76 -8.52
CA GLY A 133 4.81 16.57 -7.55
C GLY A 133 4.98 17.73 -6.59
N LYS A 134 3.99 18.63 -6.45
CA LYS A 134 3.99 19.71 -5.46
C LYS A 134 3.33 19.25 -4.16
N PRO A 135 3.83 19.65 -2.99
CA PRO A 135 3.20 19.31 -1.73
C PRO A 135 1.80 19.92 -1.64
N VAL A 136 0.82 19.14 -1.18
CA VAL A 136 -0.57 19.57 -1.00
C VAL A 136 -0.63 20.45 0.25
N SER A 137 -0.73 21.77 0.07
CA SER A 137 -0.61 22.76 1.14
C SER A 137 -1.65 22.65 2.26
N GLN A 138 -2.80 22.01 1.97
CA GLN A 138 -3.86 21.78 2.96
C GLN A 138 -3.55 20.60 3.91
N VAL A 139 -2.49 19.84 3.64
CA VAL A 139 -2.12 18.65 4.40
C VAL A 139 -0.74 18.87 5.01
N ALA A 140 -0.69 19.01 6.33
CA ALA A 140 0.58 19.14 7.03
C ALA A 140 1.40 17.84 6.90
N PRO A 141 2.72 17.92 6.69
CA PRO A 141 3.58 16.76 6.77
C PRO A 141 3.54 16.17 8.18
N THR A 142 3.72 14.85 8.28
CA THR A 142 3.81 14.12 9.54
C THR A 142 5.16 13.42 9.64
N HIS A 143 5.48 12.80 10.77
CA HIS A 143 6.69 12.00 10.93
C HIS A 143 6.34 10.59 11.39
N SER A 144 7.11 9.61 10.92
CA SER A 144 6.94 8.24 11.38
C SER A 144 7.42 8.05 12.82
N ASP A 145 6.71 7.22 13.59
CA ASP A 145 7.09 6.87 14.96
C ASP A 145 8.22 5.82 15.01
N LYS A 146 8.58 5.35 16.22
CA LYS A 146 9.62 4.32 16.42
C LYS A 146 9.29 2.97 15.75
N GLN A 147 8.02 2.73 15.46
CA GLN A 147 7.51 1.55 14.77
C GLN A 147 7.31 1.80 13.27
N GLY A 148 7.75 2.96 12.77
CA GLY A 148 7.63 3.39 11.39
C GLY A 148 6.22 3.81 11.01
N ARG A 149 5.28 3.91 11.97
CA ARG A 149 3.88 4.26 11.69
C ARG A 149 3.74 5.74 11.42
N TYR A 150 2.93 6.08 10.42
CA TYR A 150 2.54 7.44 10.11
C TYR A 150 1.03 7.52 9.91
N GLN A 151 0.48 8.71 10.13
CA GLN A 151 -0.91 9.03 9.82
C GLN A 151 -1.00 10.46 9.32
N ILE A 152 -1.70 10.62 8.21
CA ILE A 152 -2.03 11.89 7.58
C ILE A 152 -3.54 11.94 7.45
N SER A 153 -4.14 13.01 7.95
CA SER A 153 -5.58 13.24 7.84
C SER A 153 -5.84 14.55 7.12
N TYR A 154 -6.79 14.53 6.19
CA TYR A 154 -7.28 15.68 5.47
C TYR A 154 -8.78 15.83 5.78
N SER A 155 -9.14 16.95 6.38
CA SER A 155 -10.54 17.33 6.58
C SER A 155 -10.97 18.25 5.45
N ALA A 156 -12.01 17.88 4.71
CA ALA A 156 -12.60 18.81 3.76
C ALA A 156 -13.26 19.97 4.52
N SER A 157 -13.18 21.19 3.98
CA SER A 157 -13.93 22.31 4.55
C SER A 157 -15.43 22.03 4.49
N LYS A 158 -16.19 22.63 5.41
CA LYS A 158 -17.64 22.45 5.47
C LYS A 158 -18.31 22.81 4.14
N GLU A 159 -17.83 23.87 3.49
CA GLU A 159 -18.33 24.34 2.19
C GLU A 159 -18.13 23.29 1.09
N ARG A 160 -16.99 22.59 1.11
CA ARG A 160 -16.71 21.54 0.13
C ARG A 160 -17.54 20.29 0.38
N ILE A 161 -17.79 19.94 1.63
CA ILE A 161 -18.71 18.84 2.00
C ILE A 161 -20.14 19.18 1.54
N ASP A 162 -20.61 20.39 1.84
CA ASP A 162 -21.94 20.85 1.43
C ASP A 162 -22.08 20.88 -0.10
N GLN A 163 -21.01 21.22 -0.83
CA GLN A 163 -21.00 21.16 -2.29
C GLN A 163 -21.13 19.71 -2.81
N VAL A 164 -20.32 18.78 -2.31
CA VAL A 164 -20.38 17.35 -2.70
C VAL A 164 -21.77 16.76 -2.41
N LEU A 165 -22.34 17.05 -1.24
CA LEU A 165 -23.68 16.56 -0.89
C LEU A 165 -24.79 17.14 -1.77
N ARG A 166 -24.66 18.40 -2.23
CA ARG A 166 -25.62 18.98 -3.19
C ARG A 166 -25.51 18.34 -4.57
N GLU A 167 -24.30 18.03 -5.02
CA GLU A 167 -24.05 17.35 -6.30
C GLU A 167 -24.59 15.91 -6.28
N ASP A 168 -24.42 15.19 -5.17
CA ASP A 168 -24.94 13.82 -5.00
C ASP A 168 -26.46 13.76 -4.84
N GLY A 169 -27.05 14.78 -4.19
CA GLY A 169 -28.49 14.87 -3.91
C GLY A 169 -29.37 15.28 -5.10
N HIS A 170 -28.82 15.60 -6.27
CA HIS A 170 -29.57 16.14 -7.41
C HIS A 170 -29.93 15.15 -8.52
N SER A 171 -29.79 13.83 -8.32
CA SER A 171 -29.94 12.85 -9.42
C SER A 171 -31.21 11.97 -9.46
N SER A 172 -32.23 12.08 -8.60
CA SER A 172 -33.31 11.06 -8.65
C SER A 172 -34.77 11.38 -8.27
N THR A 173 -35.25 12.63 -8.37
CA THR A 173 -36.73 12.88 -8.21
C THR A 173 -37.45 13.38 -9.46
N GLY A 174 -36.84 13.26 -10.64
CA GLY A 174 -37.49 13.44 -11.94
C GLY A 174 -38.17 12.18 -12.48
N GLY A 175 -38.88 11.42 -11.65
CA GLY A 175 -39.66 10.23 -12.05
C GLY A 175 -41.14 10.49 -11.87
N GLY A 176 -41.85 10.70 -12.97
CA GLY A 176 -43.20 11.23 -13.02
C GLY A 176 -44.22 10.47 -12.18
N GLY A 177 -45.07 11.24 -11.50
CA GLY A 177 -46.31 10.74 -10.93
C GLY A 177 -47.17 10.09 -12.01
N ARG A 178 -47.59 8.86 -11.76
CA ARG A 178 -48.87 8.36 -12.25
C ARG A 178 -49.75 8.11 -11.04
N ASP A 179 -50.86 8.84 -11.03
CA ASP A 179 -51.95 8.73 -10.08
C ASP A 179 -52.46 7.29 -10.00
N SER A 180 -52.32 6.64 -8.84
CA SER A 180 -53.11 5.47 -8.49
C SER A 180 -53.88 5.73 -7.19
N LYS A 181 -55.19 5.87 -7.43
CA LYS A 181 -56.29 6.01 -6.47
C LYS A 181 -56.20 5.02 -5.29
N LYS A 182 -56.32 5.58 -4.09
CA LYS A 182 -57.39 5.30 -3.10
C LYS A 182 -57.85 3.84 -2.98
N SER A 183 -57.44 3.17 -1.91
CA SER A 183 -58.32 2.28 -1.16
C SER A 183 -57.93 2.23 0.32
N ALA A 184 -58.91 2.58 1.14
CA ALA A 184 -58.88 2.50 2.59
C ALA A 184 -59.25 1.08 3.03
N ALA A 185 -58.61 0.56 4.07
CA ALA A 185 -59.23 -0.43 4.95
C ALA A 185 -58.60 -0.37 6.34
N ALA A 186 -59.45 -0.09 7.30
CA ALA A 186 -59.18 -0.07 8.73
C ALA A 186 -58.98 -1.49 9.28
N GLY A 187 -58.10 -1.63 10.27
CA GLY A 187 -57.92 -2.87 11.02
C GLY A 187 -57.30 -2.61 12.39
N LYS A 188 -58.12 -2.21 13.36
CA LYS A 188 -57.77 -2.18 14.79
C LYS A 188 -57.58 -3.62 15.29
N ARG A 189 -56.47 -3.95 15.98
CA ARG A 189 -56.48 -5.10 16.91
C ARG A 189 -55.48 -4.99 18.08
N ALA A 190 -56.12 -4.79 19.24
CA ALA A 190 -55.86 -5.24 20.61
C ALA A 190 -54.45 -5.59 21.12
N LYS A 191 -54.15 -4.94 22.25
CA LYS A 191 -53.23 -5.32 23.35
C LYS A 191 -53.43 -6.77 23.81
N ARG A 192 -52.32 -7.47 24.10
CA ARG A 192 -52.24 -8.51 25.15
C ARG A 192 -50.89 -8.49 25.85
N SER A 193 -50.97 -8.62 27.17
CA SER A 193 -49.91 -8.63 28.16
C SER A 193 -49.66 -10.08 28.64
N ALA A 194 -48.40 -10.46 28.89
CA ALA A 194 -47.92 -11.54 29.76
C ALA A 194 -46.37 -11.39 29.81
N LYS A 195 -45.65 -11.22 30.93
CA LYS A 195 -45.54 -11.88 32.26
C LYS A 195 -44.77 -13.22 32.22
N GLY A 196 -43.64 -13.26 32.95
CA GLY A 196 -42.86 -14.45 33.38
C GLY A 196 -42.05 -15.13 32.28
N ASP A 197 -40.84 -15.67 32.45
CA ASP A 197 -40.12 -16.09 33.64
C ASP A 197 -38.59 -16.10 33.40
N GLN A 198 -37.86 -16.03 34.52
CA GLN A 198 -36.44 -16.36 34.63
C GLN A 198 -36.25 -17.87 34.44
N ASP A 199 -35.17 -18.29 33.78
CA ASP A 199 -34.42 -19.47 34.22
C ASP A 199 -33.01 -19.53 33.65
N SER A 200 -32.21 -20.23 34.43
CA SER A 200 -30.76 -20.25 34.62
C SER A 200 -29.96 -21.09 33.61
N ASP A 201 -28.66 -20.79 33.59
CA ASP A 201 -27.49 -21.67 33.41
C ASP A 201 -27.61 -22.95 32.56
N ASN A 202 -26.84 -22.99 31.47
CA ASN A 202 -26.10 -24.21 31.15
C ASN A 202 -24.84 -23.95 30.29
N LEU A 203 -23.69 -24.12 30.93
CA LEU A 203 -22.38 -24.30 30.31
C LEU A 203 -22.27 -25.74 29.83
N ALA A 204 -22.22 -25.97 28.51
CA ALA A 204 -21.73 -27.22 27.97
C ALA A 204 -21.01 -26.99 26.63
N SER A 205 -19.71 -27.22 26.70
CA SER A 205 -18.74 -27.52 25.66
C SER A 205 -19.28 -28.45 24.57
N GLY A 206 -18.93 -28.19 23.32
CA GLY A 206 -18.89 -29.25 22.30
C GLY A 206 -19.25 -28.85 20.89
N SER A 207 -18.21 -28.71 20.06
CA SER A 207 -18.10 -29.30 18.71
C SER A 207 -19.14 -28.99 17.63
N GLY A 208 -18.65 -28.39 16.54
CA GLY A 208 -19.16 -28.69 15.19
C GLY A 208 -20.02 -27.60 14.55
N LEU A 209 -19.41 -26.47 14.19
CA LEU A 209 -20.02 -25.50 13.29
C LEU A 209 -20.14 -26.11 11.88
N ARG A 210 -21.28 -26.75 11.58
CA ARG A 210 -21.70 -27.05 10.20
C ARG A 210 -22.58 -25.89 9.73
N ILE A 211 -22.02 -25.01 8.90
CA ILE A 211 -22.79 -24.01 8.18
C ILE A 211 -23.51 -24.74 7.04
N ASN A 212 -24.81 -24.92 7.19
CA ASN A 212 -25.68 -25.47 6.16
C ASN A 212 -26.31 -24.29 5.40
N THR A 213 -25.77 -23.92 4.24
CA THR A 213 -26.35 -22.91 3.36
C THR A 213 -27.37 -23.57 2.43
N ASN A 214 -28.60 -23.75 2.92
CA ASN A 214 -29.76 -23.86 2.03
C ASN A 214 -30.22 -22.44 1.72
N VAL A 215 -29.65 -21.85 0.68
CA VAL A 215 -30.21 -20.67 0.02
C VAL A 215 -31.22 -21.21 -1.00
N SER A 216 -32.50 -21.03 -0.70
CA SER A 216 -33.58 -21.24 -1.66
C SER A 216 -33.57 -20.10 -2.66
N ASP A 217 -33.57 -20.44 -3.94
CA ASP A 217 -33.77 -19.54 -5.07
C ASP A 217 -35.12 -18.83 -4.95
N ASN A 218 -35.12 -17.60 -4.47
CA ASN A 218 -36.16 -16.61 -4.74
C ASN A 218 -35.43 -15.37 -5.26
N ALA A 219 -35.18 -15.40 -6.57
CA ALA A 219 -34.77 -14.24 -7.34
C ALA A 219 -36.03 -13.49 -7.72
N ASP A 220 -36.41 -12.49 -6.92
CA ASP A 220 -37.22 -11.32 -7.29
C ASP A 220 -37.16 -10.37 -6.07
N ASP A 221 -36.95 -9.07 -6.28
CA ASP A 221 -36.74 -8.01 -5.28
C ASP A 221 -35.34 -7.89 -4.62
N VAL A 222 -34.34 -7.51 -5.43
CA VAL A 222 -33.23 -6.67 -4.92
C VAL A 222 -33.16 -5.39 -5.74
N ASP A 223 -33.91 -4.40 -5.26
CA ASP A 223 -33.85 -3.01 -5.72
C ASP A 223 -32.65 -2.29 -5.05
N SER A 224 -31.84 -1.65 -5.90
CA SER A 224 -31.03 -0.46 -5.60
C SER A 224 -29.83 -0.57 -4.63
N SER A 225 -28.81 -1.36 -4.98
CA SER A 225 -27.42 -0.95 -4.73
C SER A 225 -26.90 -0.18 -5.94
N ALA A 226 -27.35 1.07 -6.07
CA ALA A 226 -26.79 2.04 -7.00
C ALA A 226 -25.31 2.28 -6.63
N GLN A 227 -24.40 1.57 -7.31
CA GLN A 227 -23.01 2.01 -7.41
C GLN A 227 -23.00 3.28 -8.27
N LEU A 228 -23.21 4.40 -7.59
CA LEU A 228 -23.08 5.74 -8.12
C LEU A 228 -21.59 5.95 -8.47
N GLN A 229 -21.23 5.72 -9.73
CA GLN A 229 -19.96 6.20 -10.27
C GLN A 229 -20.11 7.71 -10.48
N ILE A 230 -19.67 8.47 -9.49
CA ILE A 230 -19.64 9.92 -9.53
C ILE A 230 -18.61 10.34 -10.57
N ASN A 231 -19.06 11.14 -11.54
CA ASN A 231 -18.23 11.77 -12.55
C ASN A 231 -17.82 13.17 -12.04
N THR A 232 -17.10 13.21 -10.92
CA THR A 232 -16.58 14.46 -10.34
C THR A 232 -15.38 14.91 -11.18
N ARG A 233 -15.52 16.04 -11.86
CA ARG A 233 -14.42 16.66 -12.60
C ARG A 233 -13.31 17.06 -11.62
N ARG A 234 -12.32 16.16 -11.54
CA ARG A 234 -11.00 16.25 -10.89
C ARG A 234 -11.03 16.10 -9.37
N GLU A 235 -11.33 14.90 -8.88
CA GLU A 235 -10.63 14.40 -7.69
C GLU A 235 -9.14 14.35 -8.06
N THR A 236 -8.38 15.39 -7.70
CA THR A 236 -6.95 15.47 -8.00
C THR A 236 -6.30 14.30 -7.30
N ALA A 237 -5.64 13.46 -8.07
CA ALA A 237 -5.03 12.32 -7.48
C ALA A 237 -3.73 12.75 -6.77
N VAL A 238 -3.40 12.01 -5.72
CA VAL A 238 -2.31 12.37 -4.82
C VAL A 238 -1.37 11.19 -4.60
N PHE A 239 -0.13 11.52 -4.28
CA PHE A 239 0.91 10.58 -3.88
C PHE A 239 1.27 10.79 -2.42
N VAL A 240 1.54 9.71 -1.70
CA VAL A 240 2.15 9.80 -0.37
C VAL A 240 3.64 9.47 -0.53
N ARG A 241 4.50 10.38 -0.09
CA ARG A 241 5.95 10.19 -0.14
C ARG A 241 6.55 10.32 1.25
N ALA A 242 7.59 9.52 1.49
CA ALA A 242 8.43 9.62 2.66
C ALA A 242 9.77 10.26 2.28
N LEU A 243 10.14 11.31 3.00
CA LEU A 243 11.45 11.94 2.97
C LEU A 243 12.19 11.51 4.24
N VAL A 244 13.43 11.02 4.09
CA VAL A 244 14.32 10.82 5.24
C VAL A 244 15.44 11.79 5.05
N ALA A 245 15.55 12.79 5.92
CA ALA A 245 16.73 13.63 5.99
C ALA A 245 17.77 12.90 6.85
N PRO A 246 18.87 12.38 6.29
CA PRO A 246 19.90 11.70 7.09
C PRO A 246 20.61 12.65 8.08
N ASP A 247 20.50 13.97 7.87
CA ASP A 247 21.26 15.01 8.57
C ASP A 247 20.55 16.39 8.57
N GLY A 248 19.25 16.43 8.32
CA GLY A 248 18.48 17.68 8.26
C GLY A 248 18.71 18.52 7.00
N LYS A 249 19.43 17.99 6.00
CA LYS A 249 19.54 18.62 4.68
C LYS A 249 18.45 18.08 3.75
N GLN A 250 17.82 19.00 3.04
CA GLN A 250 16.67 18.79 2.19
C GLN A 250 17.13 18.29 0.82
N ASP A 251 17.54 17.02 0.73
CA ASP A 251 17.92 16.38 -0.53
C ASP A 251 16.80 15.46 -1.07
N ASP A 252 16.85 15.19 -2.37
CA ASP A 252 15.85 14.54 -3.22
C ASP A 252 15.04 13.39 -2.57
N PRO A 253 13.73 13.25 -2.90
CA PRO A 253 12.87 12.22 -2.34
C PRO A 253 13.41 10.81 -2.64
N LEU A 254 13.94 10.17 -1.60
CA LEU A 254 14.56 8.85 -1.64
C LEU A 254 13.56 7.68 -1.78
N CYS A 255 12.26 7.95 -1.56
CA CYS A 255 11.20 6.97 -1.63
C CYS A 255 9.93 7.57 -2.27
N ALA A 256 9.68 7.25 -3.53
CA ALA A 256 8.42 7.54 -4.20
C ALA A 256 7.66 6.24 -4.41
N ASP A 257 6.59 6.06 -3.65
CA ASP A 257 5.49 5.22 -4.11
C ASP A 257 4.75 6.00 -5.19
N SER A 258 4.82 5.51 -6.43
CA SER A 258 4.16 6.13 -7.58
C SER A 258 2.69 5.72 -7.69
N THR A 259 2.16 4.97 -6.72
CA THR A 259 0.77 4.57 -6.75
C THR A 259 -0.12 5.76 -6.44
N LEU A 260 -0.89 6.11 -7.46
CA LEU A 260 -1.86 7.17 -7.42
C LEU A 260 -2.99 6.83 -6.43
N MET A 261 -3.25 7.72 -5.48
CA MET A 261 -4.37 7.62 -4.55
C MET A 261 -5.41 8.68 -4.87
N VAL A 262 -6.68 8.29 -4.86
CA VAL A 262 -7.79 9.24 -5.03
C VAL A 262 -8.43 9.46 -3.66
N PRO A 263 -8.31 10.67 -3.09
CA PRO A 263 -8.80 10.94 -1.75
C PRO A 263 -10.33 10.97 -1.74
N LYS A 264 -10.95 10.00 -1.08
CA LYS A 264 -12.39 9.94 -0.87
C LYS A 264 -12.73 10.27 0.58
N ILE A 265 -13.55 11.29 0.79
CA ILE A 265 -14.03 11.71 2.11
C ILE A 265 -14.77 10.54 2.79
N GLY A 266 -14.51 10.32 4.08
CA GLY A 266 -15.05 9.19 4.84
C GLY A 266 -14.27 7.89 4.67
N ASN A 267 -13.22 7.86 3.82
CA ASN A 267 -12.37 6.69 3.66
C ASN A 267 -11.06 6.81 4.44
N CYS A 268 -10.64 5.68 5.01
CA CYS A 268 -9.29 5.46 5.52
C CYS A 268 -8.57 4.51 4.58
N ASN A 269 -7.41 4.93 4.11
CA ASN A 269 -6.54 4.10 3.30
C ASN A 269 -5.33 3.69 4.12
N TYR A 270 -4.94 2.42 3.97
CA TYR A 270 -3.71 1.90 4.55
C TYR A 270 -2.65 1.78 3.45
N ARG A 271 -1.46 2.34 3.67
CA ARG A 271 -0.36 2.34 2.69
C ARG A 271 0.99 2.14 3.37
N ASP A 272 1.67 1.05 3.05
CA ASP A 272 3.07 0.89 3.47
C ASP A 272 3.99 1.51 2.42
N LEU A 273 5.06 2.15 2.90
CA LEU A 273 6.12 2.73 2.09
C LEU A 273 7.40 1.93 2.31
N ILE A 274 8.09 1.57 1.23
CA ILE A 274 9.39 0.88 1.31
C ILE A 274 10.47 1.86 0.92
N PHE A 275 11.20 2.33 1.93
CA PHE A 275 12.32 3.21 1.83
C PHE A 275 13.57 2.47 1.35
N ASP A 276 14.11 2.92 0.23
CA ASP A 276 15.31 2.35 -0.37
C ASP A 276 16.56 3.09 0.12
N THR A 277 17.02 2.73 1.33
CA THR A 277 18.26 3.30 1.89
C THR A 277 19.48 3.01 1.02
N ASP A 278 19.49 1.89 0.29
CA ASP A 278 20.62 1.51 -0.56
C ASP A 278 20.69 2.42 -1.78
N ARG A 279 19.54 2.83 -2.33
CA ARG A 279 19.49 3.85 -3.37
C ARG A 279 19.85 5.24 -2.84
N ALA A 280 19.57 5.55 -1.57
CA ALA A 280 20.02 6.80 -0.95
C ALA A 280 21.55 6.86 -0.75
N ALA A 281 22.14 5.78 -0.20
CA ALA A 281 23.59 5.68 -0.02
C ALA A 281 24.33 5.46 -1.36
N GLY A 282 23.67 4.81 -2.32
CA GLY A 282 24.16 4.52 -3.67
C GLY A 282 23.96 5.66 -4.66
N LEU A 283 22.96 6.54 -4.53
CA LEU A 283 22.92 7.72 -5.43
C LEU A 283 24.08 8.66 -5.12
N VAL A 284 24.45 8.82 -3.85
CA VAL A 284 25.62 9.66 -3.50
C VAL A 284 26.94 8.91 -3.73
N SER A 285 27.00 7.59 -3.50
CA SER A 285 28.27 6.84 -3.65
C SER A 285 28.43 6.04 -4.94
N ASP A 286 27.38 5.56 -5.61
CA ASP A 286 27.44 4.86 -6.91
C ASP A 286 27.29 5.80 -8.10
N ILE A 287 26.62 6.96 -8.01
CA ILE A 287 26.82 8.00 -9.03
C ILE A 287 28.25 8.47 -8.96
N ASP A 288 28.83 8.65 -7.77
CA ASP A 288 30.21 9.13 -7.63
C ASP A 288 31.25 8.02 -7.89
N LYS A 289 31.00 6.77 -7.50
CA LYS A 289 31.85 5.62 -7.87
C LYS A 289 31.69 5.22 -9.33
N ASN A 290 30.50 5.29 -9.95
CA ASN A 290 30.37 5.07 -11.40
C ASN A 290 30.82 6.28 -12.22
N ARG A 291 30.70 7.53 -11.70
CA ARG A 291 31.40 8.72 -12.24
C ARG A 291 32.91 8.47 -12.26
N ARG A 292 33.47 7.79 -11.25
CA ARG A 292 34.90 7.43 -11.20
C ARG A 292 35.27 6.13 -11.92
N ALA A 293 34.35 5.20 -12.13
CA ALA A 293 34.65 3.88 -12.71
C ALA A 293 34.86 3.91 -14.23
N SER A 294 34.26 4.89 -14.91
CA SER A 294 34.42 5.10 -16.35
C SER A 294 34.99 6.48 -16.59
N ARG A 295 36.16 6.54 -17.25
CA ARG A 295 36.80 7.81 -17.60
C ARG A 295 35.98 8.61 -18.63
N TYR A 296 35.19 7.92 -19.45
CA TYR A 296 34.51 8.51 -20.59
C TYR A 296 33.00 8.44 -20.47
N LEU A 297 32.33 9.56 -20.73
CA LEU A 297 30.88 9.72 -20.70
C LEU A 297 30.39 10.24 -22.05
N GLY A 298 29.55 9.48 -22.74
CA GLY A 298 28.84 9.90 -23.94
C GLY A 298 27.47 10.50 -23.61
N ASN A 299 27.11 11.56 -24.34
CA ASN A 299 25.76 12.08 -24.40
C ASN A 299 25.03 11.45 -25.60
N SER A 300 24.05 10.59 -25.37
CA SER A 300 23.34 9.90 -26.46
C SER A 300 22.49 10.81 -27.34
N ALA A 301 22.08 11.98 -26.83
CA ALA A 301 21.31 12.97 -27.60
C ALA A 301 22.20 13.72 -28.59
N THR A 302 23.37 14.19 -28.15
CA THR A 302 24.33 14.90 -29.01
C THR A 302 25.30 13.98 -29.72
N ARG A 303 25.42 12.71 -29.29
CA ARG A 303 26.47 11.77 -29.70
C ARG A 303 27.88 12.28 -29.42
N GLU A 304 28.08 13.13 -28.42
CA GLU A 304 29.41 13.59 -28.01
C GLU A 304 29.98 12.78 -26.84
N LEU A 305 31.28 12.49 -26.88
CA LEU A 305 32.06 11.84 -25.85
C LEU A 305 32.82 12.89 -25.05
N HIS A 306 32.75 12.79 -23.72
CA HIS A 306 33.43 13.64 -22.76
C HIS A 306 34.47 12.83 -21.96
N ASP A 307 35.62 13.44 -21.64
CA ASP A 307 36.62 12.88 -20.71
C ASP A 307 36.41 13.49 -19.32
N LEU A 308 35.91 12.68 -18.38
CA LEU A 308 35.62 13.12 -17.00
C LEU A 308 36.90 13.49 -16.22
N LYS A 309 38.10 13.15 -16.73
CA LYS A 309 39.37 13.61 -16.14
C LYS A 309 39.90 14.92 -16.75
N ASN A 310 39.28 15.39 -17.83
CA ASN A 310 39.67 16.60 -18.54
C ASN A 310 38.44 17.48 -18.83
N GLU A 311 37.54 17.59 -17.85
CA GLU A 311 36.37 18.44 -17.99
C GLU A 311 36.76 19.92 -17.99
N LYS A 312 35.99 20.71 -18.74
CA LYS A 312 36.09 22.17 -18.75
C LYS A 312 34.69 22.70 -18.51
N GLY A 313 34.52 23.81 -17.81
CA GLY A 313 33.18 24.37 -17.56
C GLY A 313 32.33 24.60 -18.82
N THR A 314 32.96 24.76 -19.98
CA THR A 314 32.29 24.93 -21.28
C THR A 314 31.73 23.64 -21.90
N CYS A 315 32.03 22.46 -21.37
CA CYS A 315 31.56 21.19 -21.94
C CYS A 315 30.16 20.75 -21.49
N GLN A 316 29.53 21.49 -20.57
CA GLN A 316 28.14 21.32 -20.12
C GLN A 316 27.77 19.87 -19.70
N ILE A 317 28.73 19.12 -19.14
CA ILE A 317 28.50 17.71 -18.71
C ILE A 317 27.36 17.62 -17.67
N ASP A 318 27.25 18.60 -16.77
CA ASP A 318 26.21 18.62 -15.75
C ASP A 318 24.79 18.90 -16.30
N GLU A 319 24.69 19.39 -17.54
CA GLU A 319 23.39 19.59 -18.22
C GLU A 319 22.93 18.32 -18.95
N ILE A 320 23.78 17.28 -19.05
CA ILE A 320 23.40 16.01 -19.65
C ILE A 320 22.44 15.28 -18.72
N ARG A 321 21.20 15.10 -19.18
CA ARG A 321 20.19 14.33 -18.42
C ARG A 321 20.65 12.90 -18.17
N GLY A 322 20.25 12.32 -17.04
CA GLY A 322 20.64 10.97 -16.63
C GLY A 322 20.27 9.88 -17.63
N ASP A 323 19.18 10.05 -18.39
CA ASP A 323 18.74 9.14 -19.46
C ASP A 323 19.56 9.27 -20.76
N HIS A 324 20.35 10.33 -20.91
CA HIS A 324 21.25 10.52 -22.04
C HIS A 324 22.72 10.16 -21.74
N CYS A 325 23.04 9.83 -20.49
CA CYS A 325 24.37 9.43 -20.08
C CYS A 325 24.70 7.98 -20.48
N VAL A 326 25.66 7.78 -21.38
CA VAL A 326 26.21 6.46 -21.74
C VAL A 326 27.67 6.40 -21.33
N ARG A 327 28.10 5.35 -20.62
CA ARG A 327 29.48 5.26 -20.09
C ARG A 327 30.33 4.31 -20.91
N PHE A 328 31.59 4.67 -21.12
CA PHE A 328 32.54 3.86 -21.87
C PHE A 328 33.80 3.58 -21.05
N LYS A 329 34.34 2.38 -21.18
CA LYS A 329 35.62 1.96 -20.57
C LYS A 329 36.81 2.54 -21.34
N SER A 330 36.65 2.75 -22.65
CA SER A 330 37.71 3.27 -23.53
C SER A 330 37.16 4.16 -24.65
N ILE A 331 38.02 5.02 -25.21
CA ILE A 331 37.71 5.81 -26.41
C ILE A 331 37.30 4.92 -27.58
N LYS A 332 38.04 3.83 -27.81
CA LYS A 332 37.78 2.90 -28.91
C LYS A 332 36.38 2.28 -28.84
N GLU A 333 35.90 2.01 -27.62
CA GLU A 333 34.53 1.55 -27.40
C GLU A 333 33.53 2.62 -27.86
N SER A 334 33.67 3.86 -27.41
CA SER A 334 32.75 4.94 -27.81
C SER A 334 32.73 5.23 -29.31
N GLU A 335 33.89 5.14 -29.98
CA GLU A 335 33.99 5.29 -31.44
C GLU A 335 33.24 4.16 -32.16
N SER A 336 33.29 2.92 -31.62
CA SER A 336 32.54 1.79 -32.17
C SER A 336 31.02 1.98 -32.08
N PHE A 337 30.55 2.80 -31.13
CA PHE A 337 29.15 3.21 -31.00
C PHE A 337 28.82 4.50 -31.78
N GLY A 338 29.78 5.06 -32.52
CA GLY A 338 29.59 6.24 -33.36
C GLY A 338 29.43 7.54 -32.57
N TYR A 339 30.12 7.67 -31.43
CA TYR A 339 30.24 8.94 -30.72
C TYR A 339 31.38 9.77 -31.31
N ASP A 340 31.18 11.09 -31.37
CA ASP A 340 32.19 12.08 -31.73
C ASP A 340 32.84 12.65 -30.46
N PHE A 341 34.03 13.26 -30.58
CA PHE A 341 34.70 13.85 -29.43
C PHE A 341 34.17 15.25 -29.11
N CYS A 342 33.88 15.53 -27.84
CA CYS A 342 33.59 16.89 -27.40
C CYS A 342 34.83 17.78 -27.63
N ALA A 343 34.66 18.85 -28.40
CA ALA A 343 35.73 19.79 -28.76
C ALA A 343 36.42 20.43 -27.54
N TYR A 344 35.71 20.56 -26.42
CA TYR A 344 36.27 21.14 -25.19
C TYR A 344 37.13 20.13 -24.42
N CYS A 345 36.67 18.88 -24.30
CA CYS A 345 37.38 17.82 -23.58
C CYS A 345 38.60 17.28 -24.36
N PHE A 346 38.50 17.19 -25.69
CA PHE A 346 39.51 16.52 -26.53
C PHE A 346 40.23 17.43 -27.52
N GLY A 347 39.84 18.70 -27.63
CA GLY A 347 40.35 19.65 -28.63
C GLY A 347 39.51 19.67 -29.91
N ARG A 348 39.52 20.80 -30.63
CA ARG A 348 38.74 20.99 -31.87
C ARG A 348 39.26 20.11 -33.01
N GLU A 349 40.54 19.83 -33.00
CA GLU A 349 41.23 18.98 -33.98
C GLU A 349 40.78 17.51 -33.96
N ARG A 350 40.18 17.05 -32.84
CA ARG A 350 39.65 15.69 -32.71
C ARG A 350 38.13 15.61 -32.86
N SER A 351 37.43 16.72 -32.70
CA SER A 351 35.99 16.81 -32.91
C SER A 351 35.69 16.88 -34.40
N LYS A 352 34.63 16.22 -34.85
CA LYS A 352 34.15 16.31 -36.24
C LYS A 352 33.12 17.42 -36.43
N ARG A 353 32.83 18.20 -35.38
CA ARG A 353 31.85 19.28 -35.35
C ARG A 353 32.43 20.66 -35.56
#